data_AF-B7K8T4-F1
#
_entry.id   AF-B7K8T4-F1
#
_cell.length_a   1.000
_cell.length_b   1.000
_cell.length_c   1.000
_cell.angle_alpha   90.00
_cell.angle_beta   90.00
_cell.angle_gamma   90.00
#
_symmetry.space_group_name_H-M   'P 1'
#
loop_
_entity.id
_entity.type
_entity.pdbx_description
1 polymer ?
#
loop_
_entity_poly.entity_id
_entity_poly.type
_entity_poly.pdbx_seq_one_letter_code
_entity_poly.pdbx_strand_id
1 'polypeptide(L)' 'MYKHPFERLEIFLDEYQPQLEKALKAIQILKNTDLNSEEFSQALADLHVSSTVLESYSEGMVEAIDQFTEDRPDE' A
#
# COMPACT_ATOMS: atom_id res chain seq x y z
N MET A 1 20.28 -11.20 6.71
CA MET A 1 20.93 -10.01 6.15
C MET A 1 20.50 -9.91 4.70
N TYR A 2 19.62 -8.96 4.38
CA TYR A 2 19.30 -8.61 2.99
C TYR A 2 20.58 -8.10 2.31
N LYS A 3 20.82 -8.48 1.06
CA LYS A 3 22.11 -8.25 0.40
C LYS A 3 22.18 -6.91 -0.32
N HIS A 4 21.07 -6.18 -0.42
CA HIS A 4 21.05 -4.80 -0.90
C HIS A 4 19.83 -4.03 -0.33
N PRO A 5 19.95 -2.75 0.06
CA PRO A 5 18.81 -1.92 0.48
C PRO A 5 17.67 -1.87 -0.57
N PHE A 6 18.03 -2.02 -1.84
CA PHE A 6 17.07 -2.10 -2.94
C PHE A 6 16.19 -3.36 -2.91
N GLU A 7 16.72 -4.52 -2.50
CA GLU A 7 15.92 -5.76 -2.39
C GLU A 7 14.81 -5.62 -1.34
N ARG A 8 15.11 -4.91 -0.24
CA ARG A 8 14.11 -4.64 0.80
C ARG A 8 13.02 -3.69 0.29
N LEU A 9 13.41 -2.67 -0.47
CA LEU A 9 12.47 -1.73 -1.09
C LEU A 9 11.57 -2.44 -2.12
N GLU A 10 12.11 -3.31 -2.98
CA GLU A 10 11.31 -4.09 -3.94
C GLU A 10 10.24 -4.93 -3.26
N ILE A 11 10.55 -5.59 -2.14
CA ILE A 11 9.56 -6.37 -1.37
C ILE A 11 8.41 -5.48 -0.90
N PHE A 12 8.73 -4.32 -0.33
CA PHE A 12 7.68 -3.37 0.09
C PHE A 12 6.86 -2.87 -1.11
N LEU A 13 7.48 -2.60 -2.26
CA LEU A 13 6.78 -2.16 -3.48
C LEU A 13 5.82 -3.23 -3.99
N ASP A 14 6.27 -4.48 -4.06
CA ASP A 14 5.50 -5.63 -4.54
C ASP A 14 4.30 -5.95 -3.62
N GLU A 15 4.45 -5.74 -2.31
CA GLU A 15 3.37 -5.99 -1.34
C GLU A 15 2.43 -4.78 -1.20
N TYR A 16 2.92 -3.56 -1.40
CA TYR A 16 2.14 -2.32 -1.31
C TYR A 16 1.21 -2.11 -2.51
N GLN A 17 1.73 -2.30 -3.73
CA GLN A 17 0.99 -1.99 -4.96
C GLN A 17 -0.37 -2.72 -5.05
N PRO A 18 -0.49 -4.04 -4.80
CA PRO A 18 -1.76 -4.74 -4.89
C PRO A 18 -2.81 -4.22 -3.89
N GLN A 19 -2.38 -3.77 -2.72
CA GLN A 19 -3.29 -3.22 -1.70
C GLN A 19 -3.76 -1.82 -2.09
N LEU A 20 -2.88 -1.02 -2.70
CA LEU A 20 -3.24 0.28 -3.26
C LEU A 20 -4.26 0.13 -4.38
N GLU A 21 -4.06 -0.82 -5.30
CA GLU A 21 -5.01 -1.11 -6.38
C GLU A 21 -6.38 -1.53 -5.85
N LYS A 22 -6.43 -2.37 -4.81
CA LYS A 22 -7.68 -2.75 -4.13
C LYS A 22 -8.37 -1.56 -3.49
N ALA A 23 -7.63 -0.71 -2.76
CA ALA A 23 -8.17 0.49 -2.15
C ALA A 23 -8.76 1.45 -3.19
N LEU A 24 -8.04 1.68 -4.30
CA LEU A 24 -8.51 2.51 -5.40
C LEU A 24 -9.81 1.98 -6.03
N LYS A 25 -9.88 0.66 -6.25
CA LYS A 25 -11.09 0.02 -6.78
C LYS A 25 -12.26 0.15 -5.81
N ALA A 26 -12.04 -0.09 -4.52
CA ALA A 26 -13.07 0.08 -3.49
C ALA A 26 -13.59 1.52 -3.45
N ILE A 27 -12.71 2.52 -3.47
CA ILE A 27 -13.10 3.94 -3.55
C ILE A 27 -13.94 4.23 -4.79
N GLN A 28 -13.59 3.64 -5.93
CA GLN A 28 -14.36 3.82 -7.16
C GLN A 28 -15.76 3.22 -7.03
N ILE A 29 -15.91 2.05 -6.42
CA ILE A 29 -17.22 1.44 -6.14
C ILE A 29 -18.05 2.35 -5.21
N LEU A 30 -17.47 2.79 -4.10
CA LEU A 30 -18.18 3.65 -3.13
C LEU A 30 -18.71 4.95 -3.73
N LYS A 31 -18.02 5.50 -4.74
CA LYS A 31 -18.44 6.72 -5.43
C LYS A 31 -19.56 6.53 -6.45
N ASN A 32 -19.76 5.31 -6.95
CA ASN A 32 -20.63 5.05 -8.10
C ASN A 32 -21.82 4.13 -7.79
N THR A 33 -21.95 3.64 -6.56
CA THR A 33 -22.94 2.61 -6.19
C THR A 33 -23.92 3.12 -5.13
N ASP A 34 -25.10 2.51 -5.03
CA ASP A 34 -26.10 2.84 -4.02
C ASP A 34 -25.61 2.49 -2.60
N LEU A 35 -25.85 3.39 -1.65
CA LEU A 35 -25.40 3.27 -0.25
C LEU A 35 -25.96 2.02 0.47
N ASN A 36 -27.10 1.50 0.04
CA ASN A 36 -27.75 0.32 0.64
C ASN A 36 -27.44 -0.97 -0.13
N SER A 37 -26.60 -0.91 -1.16
CA SER A 37 -26.20 -2.09 -1.91
C SER A 37 -25.20 -2.95 -1.12
N GLU A 38 -25.25 -4.26 -1.36
CA GLU A 38 -24.26 -5.19 -0.85
C GLU A 38 -22.85 -4.85 -1.38
N GLU A 39 -22.77 -4.40 -2.63
CA GLU A 39 -21.53 -3.98 -3.27
C GLU A 39 -20.87 -2.78 -2.55
N PHE A 40 -21.65 -1.80 -2.12
CA PHE A 40 -21.15 -0.68 -1.30
C PHE A 40 -20.62 -1.17 0.06
N SER A 41 -21.36 -2.07 0.72
CA SER A 41 -20.95 -2.66 2.00
C SER A 41 -19.64 -3.45 1.88
N GLN A 42 -19.50 -4.24 0.82
CA GLN A 42 -18.27 -4.98 0.53
C GLN A 42 -17.10 -4.04 0.24
N ALA A 43 -17.32 -2.99 -0.57
CA ALA A 43 -16.28 -2.01 -0.86
C ALA A 43 -15.81 -1.25 0.39
N LEU A 44 -16.69 -0.97 1.36
CA LEU A 44 -16.27 -0.41 2.65
C LEU A 44 -15.36 -1.36 3.42
N ALA A 45 -15.71 -2.64 3.48
CA ALA A 45 -14.89 -3.66 4.15
C ALA A 45 -13.52 -3.81 3.46
N ASP A 46 -13.51 -3.89 2.12
CA ASP A 46 -12.29 -4.01 1.33
C ASP A 46 -11.38 -2.78 1.52
N LEU A 47 -11.95 -1.57 1.53
CA LEU A 47 -11.22 -0.34 1.77
C LEU A 47 -10.64 -0.31 3.18
N HIS A 48 -11.41 -0.72 4.19
CA HIS A 48 -10.93 -0.78 5.57
C HIS A 48 -9.72 -1.71 5.70
N VAL A 49 -9.84 -2.95 5.20
CA VAL A 49 -8.73 -3.92 5.23
C VAL A 49 -7.50 -3.40 4.48
N SER A 50 -7.70 -2.89 3.26
CA SER A 50 -6.60 -2.37 2.45
C SER A 50 -5.92 -1.18 3.14
N SER A 51 -6.67 -0.30 3.80
CA SER A 51 -6.12 0.86 4.50
C SER A 51 -5.29 0.46 5.72
N THR A 52 -5.75 -0.50 6.52
CA THR A 52 -4.97 -1.02 7.66
C THR A 52 -3.66 -1.65 7.21
N VAL A 53 -3.67 -2.40 6.11
CA VAL A 53 -2.45 -2.97 5.55
C VAL A 53 -1.54 -1.85 5.03
N LEU A 54 -2.06 -0.96 4.19
CA LEU A 54 -1.29 0.14 3.60
C LEU A 54 -0.64 1.04 4.67
N GLU A 55 -1.28 1.27 5.81
CA GLU A 55 -0.71 2.04 6.92
C GLU A 55 0.61 1.43 7.40
N SER A 56 0.59 0.17 7.85
CA SER A 56 1.80 -0.51 8.33
C SER A 56 2.88 -0.64 7.25
N TYR A 57 2.48 -0.89 6.00
CA TYR A 57 3.41 -0.97 4.89
C TYR A 57 3.99 0.39 4.48
N SER A 58 3.25 1.49 4.67
CA SER A 58 3.75 2.84 4.39
C SER A 58 4.91 3.20 5.30
N GLU A 59 4.84 2.83 6.59
CA GLU A 59 5.94 3.05 7.53
C GLU A 59 7.20 2.30 7.10
N GLY A 60 7.09 1.00 6.80
CA GLY A 60 8.22 0.19 6.34
C GLY A 60 8.79 0.65 4.98
N MET A 61 7.92 1.13 4.08
CA MET A 61 8.32 1.73 2.81
C MET A 61 9.16 2.99 3.02
N VAL A 62 8.74 3.90 3.91
CA VAL A 62 9.49 5.12 4.23
C VAL A 62 10.87 4.76 4.77
N GLU A 63 10.96 3.85 5.74
CA GLU A 63 12.25 3.39 6.27
C GLU A 63 13.15 2.78 5.18
N ALA A 64 12.60 1.98 4.28
CA ALA A 64 13.35 1.35 3.20
C ALA A 64 13.85 2.37 2.17
N ILE A 65 13.05 3.40 1.86
CA ILE A 65 13.43 4.52 1.00
C ILE A 65 14.56 5.31 1.67
N ASP A 66 14.41 5.67 2.93
CA ASP A 66 15.41 6.44 3.68
C ASP A 66 16.76 5.70 3.68
N GLN A 67 16.77 4.41 4.04
CA GLN A 67 17.97 3.57 4.00
C GLN A 67 18.60 3.53 2.60
N PHE A 68 17.81 3.38 1.55
CA PHE A 68 18.31 3.35 0.18
C PHE A 68 18.85 4.71 -0.29
N THR A 69 18.34 5.82 0.25
CA THR A 69 18.84 7.17 -0.05
C THR A 69 20.04 7.57 0.78
N GLU A 70 20.14 7.14 2.04
CA GLU A 70 21.26 7.39 2.95
C GLU A 70 22.50 6.52 2.61
N ASP A 71 22.30 5.29 2.12
CA ASP A 71 23.39 4.42 1.65
C ASP A 71 23.96 4.84 0.28
N ARG A 72 23.40 5.87 -0.36
CA ARG A 72 24.06 6.52 -1.50
C ARG A 72 25.07 7.50 -0.91
N PRO A 73 26.39 7.25 -1.05
CA PRO A 73 27.35 8.27 -0.68
C PRO A 73 27.00 9.53 -1.49
N ASP A 74 26.77 10.63 -0.79
CA ASP A 74 26.73 11.96 -1.40
C ASP A 74 27.90 12.05 -2.39
N GLU A 75 27.64 12.52 -3.61
CA GLU A 75 28.66 12.74 -4.65
C GLU A 75 29.94 13.42 -4.12
#